data_AF-A0A644X0W0-F1
#
_entry.id   AF-A0A644X0W0-F1
#
_cell.length_a   1.000
_cell.length_b   1.000
_cell.length_c   1.000
_cell.angle_alpha   90.00
_cell.angle_beta   90.00
_cell.angle_gamma   90.00
#
_symmetry.space_group_name_H-M   'P 1'
#
loop_
_entity.id
_entity.type
_entity.pdbx_description
1 polymer ?
#
loop_
_entity_poly.entity_id
_entity_poly.type
_entity_poly.pdbx_seq_one_letter_code
_entity_poly.pdbx_strand_id
1 'polypeptide(L)'
;MTQLFKYSGTVSQFGFDGKGSGTADLILDDISDWDKPPVRIAAHGALARYISDIEGTDAEERYINSDWYYDRNLFLYRIEVPSSNEFLPAKVITQADFLSDELAIFGPQEYIETSKPEPMSAEQSAAWGEYRIKY
;
A
#
# COMPACT_ATOMS: atom_id res chain seq x y z
N MET A 1 -1.84 18.86 1.00
CA MET A 1 -2.54 17.59 0.81
C MET A 1 -1.98 16.94 -0.44
N THR A 2 -1.59 15.67 -0.39
CA THR A 2 -1.12 14.95 -1.57
C THR A 2 -2.31 14.71 -2.50
N GLN A 3 -2.20 15.10 -3.76
CA GLN A 3 -3.22 14.81 -4.76
C GLN A 3 -3.27 13.29 -4.99
N LEU A 4 -4.46 12.72 -4.92
CA LEU A 4 -4.72 11.32 -5.25
C LEU A 4 -5.36 11.22 -6.63
N PHE A 5 -4.99 10.17 -7.34
CA PHE A 5 -5.57 9.74 -8.61
C PHE A 5 -6.44 8.52 -8.34
N LYS A 6 -7.49 8.34 -9.15
CA LYS A 6 -8.46 7.26 -9.04
C LYS A 6 -8.40 6.40 -10.29
N TYR A 7 -8.42 5.09 -10.11
CA TYR A 7 -8.67 4.11 -11.17
C TYR A 7 -9.80 3.19 -10.73
N SER A 8 -10.80 2.99 -11.58
CA SER A 8 -11.85 1.98 -11.34
C SER A 8 -11.50 0.73 -12.13
N GLY A 9 -11.34 -0.40 -11.47
CA GLY A 9 -11.08 -1.66 -12.16
C GLY A 9 -10.89 -2.83 -11.20
N THR A 10 -10.34 -3.92 -11.72
CA THR A 10 -9.92 -5.10 -10.96
C THR A 10 -8.42 -5.34 -11.16
N VAL A 11 -7.84 -6.19 -10.31
CA VAL A 11 -6.46 -6.64 -10.48
C VAL A 11 -6.41 -7.63 -11.64
N SER A 12 -5.69 -7.28 -12.71
CA SER A 12 -5.49 -8.16 -13.88
C SER A 12 -4.19 -8.95 -13.77
N GLN A 13 -3.19 -8.38 -13.12
CA GLN A 13 -1.92 -9.04 -12.83
C GLN A 13 -1.36 -8.52 -11.52
N PHE A 14 -0.73 -9.40 -10.74
CA PHE A 14 -0.04 -9.01 -9.52
C PHE A 14 1.23 -9.83 -9.30
N GLY A 15 2.16 -9.26 -8.53
CA GLY A 15 3.37 -9.93 -8.04
C GLY A 15 3.72 -9.46 -6.64
N PHE A 16 3.99 -10.40 -5.74
CA PHE A 16 4.45 -10.12 -4.37
C PHE A 16 5.94 -10.34 -4.24
N ASP A 17 6.57 -9.61 -3.34
CA ASP A 17 7.92 -9.94 -2.91
C ASP A 17 7.90 -11.26 -2.12
N GLY A 18 8.74 -12.22 -2.53
CA GLY A 18 8.80 -13.56 -1.92
C GLY A 18 9.27 -13.60 -0.46
N LYS A 19 9.43 -12.45 0.19
CA LYS A 19 9.92 -12.29 1.57
C LYS A 19 8.85 -11.88 2.58
N GLY A 20 7.57 -11.86 2.21
CA GLY A 20 6.47 -11.76 3.19
C GLY A 20 5.38 -10.74 2.89
N SER A 21 5.01 -10.56 1.62
CA SER A 21 3.89 -9.69 1.20
C SER A 21 4.03 -8.24 1.67
N GLY A 22 5.27 -7.76 1.82
CA GLY A 22 5.56 -6.40 2.26
C GLY A 22 5.32 -5.38 1.16
N THR A 23 5.39 -5.82 -0.09
CA THR A 23 5.11 -5.01 -1.28
C THR A 23 4.44 -5.83 -2.37
N ALA A 24 3.54 -5.21 -3.12
CA ALA A 24 2.87 -5.81 -4.27
C ALA A 24 2.95 -4.87 -5.47
N ASP A 25 3.43 -5.38 -6.60
CA ASP A 25 3.25 -4.75 -7.91
C ASP A 25 1.91 -5.20 -8.49
N LEU A 26 1.08 -4.25 -8.90
CA LEU A 26 -0.27 -4.50 -9.41
C LEU A 26 -0.43 -3.86 -10.79
N ILE A 27 -1.11 -4.57 -11.68
CA ILE A 27 -1.72 -4.01 -12.88
C ILE A 27 -3.23 -4.03 -12.66
N LEU A 28 -3.83 -2.84 -12.71
CA LEU A 28 -5.27 -2.67 -12.67
C LEU A 28 -5.78 -2.51 -14.09
N ASP A 29 -6.87 -3.21 -14.40
CA ASP A 29 -7.54 -3.16 -15.70
C ASP A 29 -9.05 -3.03 -15.53
N ASP A 30 -9.72 -2.43 -16.50
CA ASP A 30 -11.18 -2.31 -16.51
C ASP A 30 -11.74 -3.19 -17.61
N ILE A 31 -12.12 -4.42 -17.25
CA ILE A 31 -12.62 -5.41 -18.22
C ILE A 31 -13.90 -4.94 -18.94
N SER A 32 -14.58 -3.94 -18.40
CA SER A 32 -15.81 -3.38 -19.00
C SER A 32 -15.51 -2.27 -20.02
N ASP A 33 -14.30 -1.71 -20.03
CA ASP A 33 -13.89 -0.60 -20.90
C ASP A 33 -12.48 -0.84 -21.46
N TRP A 34 -12.43 -1.39 -22.67
CA TRP A 34 -11.18 -1.79 -23.33
C TRP A 34 -10.41 -0.62 -23.94
N ASP A 35 -11.03 0.56 -24.05
CA ASP A 35 -10.37 1.78 -24.53
C ASP A 35 -9.63 2.51 -23.41
N LYS A 36 -9.94 2.17 -22.16
CA LYS A 36 -9.27 2.69 -20.97
C LYS A 36 -7.92 1.97 -20.78
N PRO A 37 -6.79 2.72 -20.70
CA PRO A 37 -5.50 2.10 -20.52
C PRO A 37 -5.35 1.53 -19.09
N PRO A 38 -4.73 0.36 -18.91
CA PRO A 38 -4.44 -0.18 -17.59
C PRO A 38 -3.44 0.71 -16.84
N VAL A 39 -3.46 0.64 -15.51
CA VAL A 39 -2.49 1.35 -14.66
C VAL A 39 -1.66 0.38 -13.84
N ARG A 40 -0.35 0.63 -13.76
CA ARG A 40 0.55 -0.07 -12.86
C ARG A 40 0.73 0.74 -11.58
N ILE A 41 0.47 0.12 -10.45
CA ILE A 41 0.63 0.73 -9.11
C ILE A 41 1.34 -0.24 -8.18
N ALA A 42 1.91 0.29 -7.10
CA ALA A 42 2.49 -0.51 -6.03
C ALA A 42 1.67 -0.36 -4.74
N ALA A 43 1.40 -1.48 -4.09
CA ALA A 43 0.87 -1.52 -2.73
C ALA A 43 2.00 -1.90 -1.76
N HIS A 44 1.90 -1.40 -0.53
CA HIS A 44 2.88 -1.65 0.52
C HIS A 44 2.19 -2.11 1.79
N GLY A 45 2.94 -2.77 2.66
CA GLY A 45 2.50 -3.14 4.00
C GLY A 45 1.17 -3.88 3.99
N ALA A 46 0.20 -3.35 4.71
CA ALA A 46 -1.02 -4.09 4.93
C ALA A 46 -1.96 -4.10 3.72
N LEU A 47 -1.94 -3.05 2.90
CA LEU A 47 -2.68 -3.08 1.62
C LEU A 47 -2.13 -4.17 0.70
N ALA A 48 -0.80 -4.32 0.63
CA ALA A 48 -0.19 -5.42 -0.14
C ALA A 48 -0.64 -6.78 0.41
N ARG A 49 -0.61 -6.96 1.73
CA ARG A 49 -1.07 -8.19 2.38
C ARG A 49 -2.54 -8.49 2.12
N TYR A 50 -3.42 -7.50 2.27
CA TYR A 50 -4.85 -7.66 2.01
C TYR A 50 -5.11 -8.10 0.57
N ILE A 51 -4.43 -7.50 -0.41
CA ILE A 51 -4.55 -7.91 -1.82
C ILE A 51 -4.01 -9.33 -2.01
N SER A 52 -2.90 -9.69 -1.34
CA SER A 52 -2.37 -11.07 -1.38
C SER A 52 -3.36 -12.08 -0.85
N ASP A 53 -4.04 -11.74 0.24
CA ASP A 53 -5.01 -12.62 0.89
C ASP A 53 -6.25 -12.78 0.01
N ILE A 54 -6.70 -11.73 -0.69
CA ILE A 54 -7.84 -11.81 -1.62
C ILE A 54 -7.48 -12.55 -2.90
N GLU A 55 -6.40 -12.15 -3.58
CA GLU A 55 -6.01 -12.74 -4.87
C GLU A 55 -5.58 -14.21 -4.75
N GLY A 56 -5.13 -14.63 -3.57
CA GLY A 56 -4.84 -16.02 -3.24
C GLY A 56 -6.09 -16.87 -2.93
N THR A 57 -7.29 -16.26 -2.94
CA THR A 57 -8.57 -16.93 -2.63
C THR A 57 -9.57 -16.79 -3.77
N ASP A 58 -10.64 -17.58 -3.71
CA ASP A 58 -11.80 -17.44 -4.60
C ASP A 58 -12.87 -16.54 -3.97
N ALA A 59 -12.45 -15.46 -3.30
CA ALA A 59 -13.37 -14.51 -2.71
C ALA A 59 -14.07 -13.69 -3.81
N GLU A 60 -15.39 -13.55 -3.72
CA GLU A 60 -16.19 -12.71 -4.64
C GLU A 60 -15.64 -11.27 -4.74
N GLU A 61 -15.07 -10.75 -3.65
CA GLU A 61 -14.46 -9.42 -3.57
C GLU A 61 -13.37 -9.19 -4.63
N ARG A 62 -12.69 -10.24 -5.09
CA ARG A 62 -11.69 -10.21 -6.16
C ARG A 62 -12.26 -9.73 -7.51
N TYR A 63 -13.50 -10.10 -7.80
CA TYR A 63 -14.14 -9.83 -9.09
C TYR A 63 -14.94 -8.53 -9.08
N ILE A 64 -14.98 -7.81 -7.96
CA ILE A 64 -15.69 -6.53 -7.85
C ILE A 64 -14.82 -5.40 -8.40
N ASN A 65 -15.35 -4.70 -9.41
CA ASN A 65 -14.75 -3.47 -9.92
C ASN A 65 -14.71 -2.43 -8.79
N SER A 66 -13.51 -2.17 -8.27
CA SER A 66 -13.29 -1.31 -7.10
C SER A 66 -12.62 -0.02 -7.52
N ASP A 67 -12.73 1.00 -6.66
CA ASP A 67 -12.08 2.29 -6.85
C ASP A 67 -10.74 2.33 -6.10
N TRP A 68 -9.66 2.44 -6.86
CA TRP A 68 -8.29 2.40 -6.38
C TRP A 68 -7.70 3.81 -6.35
N TYR A 69 -7.34 4.29 -5.16
CA TYR A 69 -6.78 5.62 -4.96
C TYR A 69 -5.29 5.55 -4.72
N TYR A 70 -4.49 6.19 -5.57
CA TYR A 70 -3.03 6.18 -5.50
C TYR A 70 -2.44 7.58 -5.65
N ASP A 71 -1.22 7.78 -5.18
CA ASP A 71 -0.54 9.07 -5.26
C ASP A 71 0.25 9.25 -6.58
N ARG A 72 0.92 10.39 -6.71
CA ARG A 72 1.78 10.69 -7.87
C ARG A 72 2.98 9.75 -8.06
N ASN A 73 3.32 8.96 -7.04
CA ASN A 73 4.38 7.96 -7.10
C ASN A 73 3.83 6.57 -7.45
N LEU A 74 2.54 6.49 -7.78
CA LEU A 74 1.83 5.25 -8.08
C LEU A 74 1.72 4.33 -6.86
N PHE A 75 1.75 4.89 -5.66
CA PHE A 75 1.56 4.12 -4.43
C PHE A 75 0.09 4.10 -4.03
N LEU A 76 -0.44 2.90 -3.83
CA LEU A 76 -1.80 2.68 -3.40
C LEU A 76 -2.00 3.21 -1.98
N TYR A 77 -3.03 4.03 -1.82
CA TYR A 77 -3.39 4.67 -0.56
C TYR A 77 -4.66 4.08 0.05
N ARG A 78 -5.63 3.74 -0.80
CA ARG A 78 -6.95 3.26 -0.38
C ARG A 78 -7.67 2.52 -1.51
N ILE A 79 -8.47 1.54 -1.14
CA ILE A 79 -9.41 0.84 -2.01
C ILE A 79 -10.81 1.13 -1.51
N GLU A 80 -11.74 1.48 -2.39
CA GLU A 80 -13.15 1.63 -2.07
C GLU A 80 -13.95 0.63 -2.89
N VAL A 81 -14.67 -0.25 -2.20
CA VAL A 81 -15.62 -1.17 -2.83
C VAL A 81 -16.93 -0.40 -3.04
N PRO A 82 -17.44 -0.29 -4.28
CA PRO A 82 -18.66 0.46 -4.56
C PRO A 82 -19.88 -0.15 -3.84
N SER A 83 -20.87 0.69 -3.53
CA SER A 83 -22.16 0.24 -3.01
C SER A 83 -23.29 0.59 -3.97
N SER A 84 -24.50 0.12 -3.66
CA SER A 84 -25.72 0.55 -4.35
C SER A 84 -26.06 2.03 -4.14
N ASN A 85 -25.46 2.68 -3.14
CA ASN A 85 -25.54 4.12 -2.92
C ASN A 85 -24.28 4.81 -3.49
N GLU A 86 -24.46 5.61 -4.54
CA GLU A 86 -23.38 6.30 -5.26
C GLU A 86 -22.54 7.24 -4.37
N PHE A 87 -23.08 7.67 -3.22
CA PHE A 87 -22.39 8.59 -2.31
C PHE A 87 -21.60 7.91 -1.19
N LEU A 88 -21.76 6.59 -1.03
CA LEU A 88 -21.17 5.85 0.08
C LEU A 88 -20.55 4.54 -0.42
N PRO A 89 -19.24 4.31 -0.23
CA PRO A 89 -18.65 3.01 -0.51
C PRO A 89 -19.19 1.95 0.46
N ALA A 90 -19.31 0.71 0.01
CA ALA A 90 -19.74 -0.41 0.84
C ALA A 90 -18.66 -0.78 1.85
N LYS A 91 -17.39 -0.64 1.42
CA LYS A 91 -16.21 -0.92 2.23
C LYS A 91 -15.10 0.01 1.80
N VAL A 92 -14.36 0.51 2.78
CA VAL A 92 -13.16 1.32 2.57
C VAL A 92 -12.01 0.57 3.21
N ILE A 93 -10.95 0.35 2.43
CA ILE A 93 -9.74 -0.34 2.89
C ILE A 93 -8.57 0.63 2.79
N THR A 94 -7.92 0.88 3.91
CA THR A 94 -6.77 1.77 4.06
C THR A 94 -5.67 1.05 4.84
N GLN A 95 -4.47 1.62 4.84
CA GLN A 95 -3.40 1.13 5.74
C GLN A 95 -3.83 1.14 7.21
N ALA A 96 -4.66 2.11 7.62
CA ALA A 96 -5.08 2.28 9.01
C ALA A 96 -5.93 1.11 9.51
N ASP A 97 -6.67 0.44 8.63
CA ASP A 97 -7.49 -0.74 8.99
C ASP A 97 -6.65 -1.95 9.44
N PHE A 98 -5.33 -1.88 9.23
CA PHE A 98 -4.38 -2.92 9.57
C PHE A 98 -3.19 -2.40 10.39
N LEU A 99 -3.23 -1.12 10.79
CA LEU A 99 -2.35 -0.66 11.85
C LEU A 99 -2.85 -1.33 13.12
N SER A 100 -2.09 -2.30 13.62
CA SER A 100 -2.13 -2.60 15.05
C SER A 100 -1.84 -1.28 15.79
N ASP A 101 -2.59 -0.98 16.85
CA ASP A 101 -2.24 0.09 17.79
C ASP A 101 -0.83 -0.14 18.39
N GLU A 102 -0.26 -1.34 18.25
CA GLU A 102 1.13 -1.63 18.58
C GLU A 102 2.07 -1.27 17.42
N LEU A 103 2.86 -0.22 17.63
CA LEU A 103 4.09 0.02 16.88
C LEU A 103 4.91 -1.27 16.79
N ALA A 104 5.13 -1.77 15.57
CA ALA A 104 6.06 -2.87 15.33
C ALA A 104 7.48 -2.41 15.66
N ILE A 105 7.95 -2.75 16.85
CA ILE A 105 9.35 -2.59 17.24
C ILE A 105 10.14 -3.68 16.51
N PHE A 106 11.01 -3.27 15.58
CA PHE A 106 11.96 -4.18 14.96
C PHE A 106 13.15 -4.39 15.91
N GLY A 107 13.25 -5.61 16.45
CA GLY A 107 14.29 -6.01 17.41
C GLY A 107 13.73 -6.27 18.82
N PRO A 108 14.44 -7.01 19.69
CA PRO A 108 14.05 -7.17 21.08
C PRO A 108 13.77 -5.83 21.76
N GLN A 109 12.60 -5.69 22.40
CA GLN A 109 12.20 -4.45 23.09
C GLN A 109 13.18 -4.05 24.20
N GLU A 110 13.86 -5.04 24.79
CA GLU A 110 14.98 -4.86 25.72
C GLU A 110 16.19 -4.10 25.14
N TYR A 111 16.32 -3.99 23.81
CA TYR A 111 17.34 -3.17 23.15
C TYR A 111 16.91 -1.72 22.93
N ILE A 112 15.64 -1.37 23.19
CA ILE A 112 15.18 0.02 23.17
C ILE A 112 15.35 0.58 24.58
N GLU A 113 16.53 1.14 24.84
CA GLU A 113 16.89 1.71 26.16
C GLU A 113 16.11 3.00 26.48
N THR A 114 15.49 3.64 25.49
CA THR A 114 14.75 4.90 25.64
C THR A 114 13.56 5.01 24.69
N SER A 115 12.42 5.50 25.18
CA SER A 115 11.24 5.82 24.36
C SER A 115 11.43 7.05 23.46
N LYS A 116 12.55 7.75 23.61
CA LYS A 116 12.97 8.87 22.77
C LYS A 116 14.39 8.60 22.27
N PRO A 117 14.58 8.22 21.00
CA PRO A 117 15.92 8.10 20.46
C PRO A 117 16.63 9.46 20.52
N GLU A 118 17.92 9.46 20.81
CA GLU A 118 18.71 10.69 20.78
C GLU A 118 18.74 11.26 19.35
N PRO A 119 18.70 12.60 19.21
CA PRO A 119 18.86 13.22 17.90
C PRO A 119 20.22 12.84 17.32
N MET A 120 20.24 12.62 16.00
CA MET A 120 21.46 12.30 15.25
C MET A 120 22.52 13.39 15.49
N SER A 121 23.75 12.97 15.81
CA SER A 121 24.87 13.91 15.96
C SER A 121 25.24 14.53 14.61
N ALA A 122 25.98 15.65 14.62
CA ALA A 122 26.45 16.29 13.39
C ALA A 122 27.30 15.36 12.51
N GLU A 123 28.12 14.50 13.13
CA GLU A 123 28.95 13.51 12.47
C GLU A 123 28.11 12.39 11.83
N GLN A 124 27.11 11.88 12.56
CA GLN A 124 26.18 10.88 12.04
C GLN A 124 25.33 11.45 10.89
N SER A 125 24.93 12.72 10.99
CA SER A 125 24.18 13.42 9.93
C SER A 125 25.01 13.60 8.66
N ALA A 126 26.29 13.96 8.80
CA ALA A 126 27.23 14.02 7.69
C ALA A 126 27.44 12.66 7.04
N ALA A 127 27.68 11.60 7.83
CA ALA A 127 27.86 10.24 7.34
C ALA A 127 26.61 9.71 6.60
N TRP A 128 25.41 10.00 7.11
CA TRP A 128 24.16 9.69 6.42
C TRP A 128 24.03 10.46 5.10
N GLY A 129 24.40 11.74 5.10
CA GLY A 129 24.44 12.56 3.89
C GLY A 129 25.36 11.98 2.82
N GLU A 130 26.55 11.53 3.20
CA GLU A 130 27.49 10.87 2.29
C GLU A 130 26.95 9.55 1.75
N TYR A 131 26.36 8.70 2.60
CA TYR A 131 25.73 7.45 2.18
C TYR A 131 24.66 7.69 1.11
N ARG A 132 23.75 8.65 1.36
CA ARG A 132 22.63 9.00 0.46
C ARG A 132 23.07 9.60 -0.88
N ILE A 133 24.29 10.14 -0.97
CA ILE A 133 24.84 10.68 -2.22
C ILE A 133 25.55 9.57 -3.00
N LYS A 134 26.05 8.54 -2.31
CA LYS A 134 26.89 7.48 -2.88
C LYS A 134 26.11 6.25 -3.33
N TYR A 135 24.89 6.07 -2.83
CA TYR A 135 23.93 5.00 -3.14
C TYR A 135 22.55 5.58 -3.35
#